data_AF-M7APW0-F1
#
_entry.id   AF-M7APW0-F1
#
_cell.length_a   1.000
_cell.length_b   1.000
_cell.length_c   1.000
_cell.angle_alpha   90.00
_cell.angle_beta   90.00
_cell.angle_gamma   90.00
#
_symmetry.space_group_name_H-M   'P 1'
#
loop_
_entity.id
_entity.type
_entity.pdbx_description
1 polymer ?
#
loop_
_entity_poly.entity_id
_entity_poly.type
_entity_poly.pdbx_seq_one_letter_code
_entity_poly.pdbx_strand_id
1 'polypeptide(L)'
;MQNHALLGHYIDCFREKIDCETLNKHHIHHNLSTAERTAVQSWKSKDQTAIKSADKGGAIVILNCDDYVNEANRQPSNTTDYKELRDDSIPEFTQKKKLVP
;
A
#
# COMPACT_ATOMS: atom_id res chain seq x y z
N MET A 1 -7.78 -22.16 27.65
CA MET A 1 -6.76 -21.08 27.78
C MET A 1 -5.48 -21.36 26.97
N GLN A 2 -5.13 -22.61 26.61
CA GLN A 2 -3.92 -22.93 25.81
C GLN A 2 -3.86 -22.35 24.36
N ASN A 3 -4.98 -22.22 23.64
CA ASN A 3 -4.94 -21.85 22.20
C ASN A 3 -4.48 -20.42 21.91
N HIS A 4 -4.73 -19.47 22.82
CA HIS A 4 -4.31 -18.08 22.62
C HIS A 4 -2.79 -17.91 22.72
N ALA A 5 -2.13 -18.66 23.60
CA ALA A 5 -0.68 -18.61 23.76
C ALA A 5 0.06 -19.21 22.55
N LEU A 6 -0.45 -20.31 21.98
CA LEU A 6 0.11 -20.92 20.78
C LEU A 6 -0.03 -20.02 19.55
N LEU A 7 -1.17 -19.35 19.38
CA LEU A 7 -1.37 -18.40 18.29
C LEU A 7 -0.45 -17.19 18.42
N GLY A 8 -0.29 -16.64 19.63
CA GLY A 8 0.64 -15.55 19.90
C GLY A 8 2.08 -15.93 19.53
N HIS A 9 2.54 -17.08 20.02
CA HIS A 9 3.87 -17.60 19.71
C HIS A 9 4.09 -17.82 18.20
N TYR A 10 3.09 -18.36 17.49
CA TYR A 10 3.16 -18.53 16.04
C TYR A 10 3.31 -17.18 15.31
N ILE A 11 2.52 -16.17 15.69
CA ILE A 11 2.59 -14.82 15.11
C ILE A 11 3.97 -14.21 15.34
N ASP A 12 4.51 -14.35 16.55
CA ASP A 12 5.81 -13.77 16.90
C ASP A 12 6.95 -14.46 16.13
N CYS A 13 6.98 -15.79 16.06
CA CYS A 13 7.94 -16.52 15.24
C CYS A 13 7.84 -16.17 13.75
N PHE A 14 6.61 -15.97 13.25
CA PHE A 14 6.39 -15.59 11.85
C PHE A 14 6.92 -14.19 11.55
N ARG A 15 6.71 -13.23 12.47
CA ARG A 15 7.25 -11.87 12.36
C ARG A 15 8.78 -11.86 12.37
N GLU A 16 9.40 -12.56 13.32
CA GLU A 16 10.87 -12.68 13.39
C GLU A 16 11.45 -13.26 12.10
N LYS A 17 10.79 -14.28 11.52
CA LYS A 17 11.19 -14.85 10.24
C LYS A 17 11.09 -13.84 9.09
N ILE A 18 9.97 -13.10 9.00
CA ILE A 18 9.81 -12.03 7.99
C ILE A 18 10.89 -10.97 8.15
N ASP A 19 11.16 -10.53 9.38
CA ASP A 19 12.17 -9.50 9.65
C ASP A 19 13.55 -10.00 9.26
N CYS A 20 13.90 -11.24 9.59
CA CYS A 20 15.14 -11.86 9.15
C CYS A 20 15.24 -11.94 7.62
N GLU A 21 14.17 -12.31 6.92
CA GLU A 21 14.16 -12.41 5.45
C GLU A 21 14.15 -11.04 4.75
N THR A 22 13.59 -10.02 5.39
CA THR A 22 13.44 -8.67 4.83
C THR A 22 14.68 -7.82 5.11
N LEU A 23 15.24 -7.89 6.33
CA LEU A 23 16.41 -7.11 6.74
C LEU A 23 17.73 -7.71 6.21
N ASN A 24 17.84 -9.05 6.10
CA ASN A 24 19.07 -9.67 5.60
C ASN A 24 19.19 -9.65 4.06
N LYS A 25 18.15 -9.22 3.32
CA LYS A 25 18.26 -8.91 1.89
C LYS A 25 18.92 -7.54 1.71
N HIS A 26 20.23 -7.49 1.94
CA HIS A 26 21.08 -6.32 1.66
C HIS A 26 21.11 -5.91 0.17
N HIS A 27 20.51 -6.71 -0.70
CA HIS A 27 20.34 -6.38 -2.11
C HIS A 27 18.86 -6.13 -2.40
N ILE A 28 18.47 -4.86 -2.37
CA ILE A 28 17.22 -4.41 -2.98
C ILE A 28 17.39 -4.62 -4.49
N HIS A 29 17.02 -5.81 -4.98
CA HIS A 29 16.86 -6.03 -6.39
C HIS A 29 15.66 -5.20 -6.84
N HIS A 30 15.91 -4.19 -7.66
CA HIS A 30 14.83 -3.50 -8.34
C HIS A 30 14.07 -4.52 -9.20
N ASN A 31 12.75 -4.56 -9.03
CA ASN A 31 11.85 -5.41 -9.82
C ASN A 31 11.57 -4.87 -11.23
N LEU A 32 12.23 -3.78 -11.62
CA LEU A 32 12.14 -3.18 -12.94
C LEU A 32 13.52 -3.19 -13.59
N SER A 33 13.58 -3.67 -14.83
CA SER A 33 14.72 -3.47 -15.72
C SER A 33 14.95 -1.98 -15.99
N THR A 34 16.13 -1.65 -16.49
CA THR A 34 16.45 -0.27 -16.90
C THR A 34 15.47 0.25 -17.95
N ALA A 35 15.07 -0.59 -18.91
CA ALA A 35 14.11 -0.20 -19.95
C ALA A 35 12.72 0.12 -19.37
N GLU A 36 12.21 -0.73 -18.47
CA GLU A 36 10.92 -0.50 -17.80
C GLU A 36 10.96 0.75 -16.92
N ARG A 37 12.07 0.97 -16.20
CA ARG A 37 12.25 2.18 -15.40
C ARG A 37 12.24 3.44 -16.26
N THR A 38 12.96 3.43 -17.38
CA THR A 38 12.98 4.55 -18.33
C THR A 38 11.60 4.78 -18.95
N ALA A 39 10.86 3.71 -19.29
CA ALA A 39 9.49 3.81 -19.78
C ALA A 39 8.54 4.43 -18.74
N VAL A 40 8.64 4.03 -17.47
CA VAL A 40 7.85 4.64 -16.38
C VAL A 40 8.23 6.10 -16.17
N GLN A 41 9.51 6.46 -16.25
CA GLN A 41 9.99 7.84 -16.13
C GLN A 41 9.54 8.72 -17.29
N SER A 42 9.60 8.23 -18.53
CA SER A 42 9.13 8.96 -19.70
C SER A 42 7.60 9.06 -19.74
N TRP A 43 6.89 8.18 -19.04
CA TRP A 43 5.44 8.26 -18.92
C TRP A 43 5.00 9.25 -17.83
N LYS A 44 5.79 9.41 -16.75
CA LYS A 44 5.53 10.43 -15.71
C LYS A 44 5.47 11.87 -16.24
N SER A 45 6.08 12.16 -17.39
CA SER A 45 6.02 13.50 -18.00
C SER A 45 4.70 13.79 -18.71
N LYS A 46 3.79 12.80 -18.82
CA LYS A 46 2.44 12.99 -19.37
C LYS A 46 1.48 13.30 -18.22
N ASP A 47 0.93 14.51 -18.20
CA ASP A 47 0.06 15.04 -17.11
C ASP A 47 -1.21 14.24 -16.81
N GLN A 48 -1.57 13.25 -17.63
CA GLN A 48 -2.80 12.48 -17.50
C GLN A 48 -2.61 11.09 -16.89
N THR A 49 -1.48 10.77 -16.26
CA THR A 49 -1.23 9.44 -15.66
C THR A 49 -0.94 9.53 -14.16
N ALA A 50 -1.76 8.88 -13.36
CA ALA A 50 -1.59 8.72 -11.93
C ALA A 50 -0.71 7.49 -11.64
N ILE A 51 0.41 7.70 -10.95
CA ILE A 51 1.29 6.63 -10.43
C ILE A 51 1.32 6.72 -8.91
N LYS A 52 0.74 5.74 -8.22
CA LYS A 52 0.64 5.71 -6.74
C LYS A 52 1.07 4.35 -6.21
N SER A 53 1.52 4.29 -4.95
CA SER A 53 1.69 3.02 -4.26
C SER A 53 0.33 2.33 -4.12
N ALA A 54 0.27 1.02 -4.36
CA ALA A 54 -0.94 0.26 -4.11
C ALA A 54 -1.27 0.27 -2.60
N ASP A 55 -2.57 0.28 -2.30
CA ASP A 55 -3.11 0.25 -0.93
C ASP A 55 -2.62 -0.99 -0.16
N LYS A 56 -2.67 -2.15 -0.83
CA LYS A 56 -2.04 -3.39 -0.39
C LYS A 56 -0.60 -3.35 -0.89
N GLY A 57 0.35 -3.17 0.02
CA GLY A 57 1.77 -2.96 -0.31
C GLY A 57 2.37 -4.02 -1.24
N GLY A 58 3.50 -3.69 -1.86
CA GLY A 58 4.21 -4.59 -2.79
C GLY A 58 3.89 -4.37 -4.27
N ALA A 59 2.97 -3.46 -4.60
CA ALA A 59 2.64 -3.10 -5.98
C ALA A 59 2.54 -1.58 -6.20
N ILE A 60 2.53 -1.18 -7.48
CA ILE A 60 2.27 0.19 -7.93
C ILE A 60 0.99 0.20 -8.78
N VAL A 61 0.16 1.22 -8.58
CA VAL A 61 -1.02 1.49 -9.41
C VAL A 61 -0.63 2.49 -10.47
N ILE A 62 -0.89 2.16 -11.73
CA ILE A 62 -0.72 3.05 -12.87
C ILE A 62 -2.06 3.13 -13.59
N LEU A 63 -2.68 4.31 -13.57
CA LEU A 63 -3.96 4.59 -14.22
C LEU A 63 -3.90 5.94 -14.91
N ASN A 64 -4.75 6.18 -15.91
CA ASN A 64 -4.98 7.57 -16.31
C ASN A 64 -5.72 8.31 -15.18
N CYS A 65 -5.60 9.63 -15.14
CA CYS A 65 -6.14 10.44 -14.05
C CYS A 65 -7.65 10.30 -13.89
N ASP A 66 -8.40 10.22 -14.99
CA ASP A 66 -9.87 10.11 -14.94
C ASP A 66 -10.30 8.77 -14.35
N ASP A 67 -9.71 7.66 -14.80
CA ASP A 67 -9.95 6.33 -14.25
C ASP A 67 -9.53 6.24 -12.78
N TYR A 68 -8.43 6.88 -12.40
CA TYR A 68 -7.99 6.93 -11.01
C TYR A 68 -9.03 7.64 -10.12
N VAL A 69 -9.55 8.78 -10.57
CA VAL A 69 -10.60 9.52 -9.84
C VAL A 69 -11.89 8.70 -9.78
N ASN A 70 -12.28 8.06 -10.88
CA ASN A 70 -13.47 7.21 -10.92
C ASN A 70 -13.35 6.04 -9.93
N GLU A 71 -12.21 5.35 -9.91
CA GLU A 71 -11.99 4.22 -9.01
C GLU A 71 -11.91 4.68 -7.53
N ALA A 72 -11.28 5.83 -7.27
CA ALA A 72 -11.22 6.42 -5.94
C ALA A 72 -12.61 6.77 -5.37
N ASN A 73 -13.59 7.08 -6.22
CA ASN A 73 -14.97 7.30 -5.82
C ASN A 73 -15.80 6.00 -5.77
N ARG A 74 -15.50 5.05 -6.66
CA ARG A 74 -16.21 3.76 -6.75
C ARG A 74 -15.93 2.85 -5.55
N GLN A 75 -14.71 2.85 -5.03
CA GLN A 75 -14.34 2.03 -3.88
C GLN A 75 -15.12 2.39 -2.59
N PRO A 76 -15.12 3.64 -2.09
CA PRO A 76 -15.82 4.00 -0.86
C PRO A 76 -17.35 4.02 -1.00
N SER A 77 -17.88 4.06 -2.21
CA SER A 77 -19.33 3.96 -2.44
C SER A 77 -19.87 2.53 -2.32
N ASN A 78 -19.00 1.52 -2.21
CA ASN A 78 -19.41 0.14 -1.98
C ASN A 78 -19.83 -0.09 -0.52
N THR A 79 -21.14 -0.07 -0.28
CA THR A 79 -21.73 -0.30 1.05
C THR A 79 -21.67 -1.75 1.54
N THR A 80 -21.21 -2.69 0.70
CA THR A 80 -21.00 -4.09 1.11
C THR A 80 -19.74 -4.22 1.97
N ASP A 81 -18.68 -3.51 1.56
CA ASP A 81 -17.36 -3.59 2.19
C ASP A 81 -17.05 -2.40 3.10
N TYR A 82 -17.69 -1.24 2.85
CA TYR A 82 -17.44 0.00 3.59
C TYR A 82 -18.71 0.49 4.30
N LYS A 83 -18.51 1.16 5.45
CA LYS A 83 -19.57 1.79 6.23
C LYS A 83 -19.39 3.29 6.23
N GLU A 84 -20.45 4.01 5.85
CA GLU A 84 -20.49 5.47 5.91
C GLU A 84 -20.40 5.95 7.36
N LEU A 85 -19.53 6.94 7.59
CA LEU A 85 -19.35 7.58 8.89
C LEU A 85 -20.16 8.87 8.91
N ARG A 86 -20.96 9.07 9.97
CA ARG A 86 -21.82 10.27 10.12
C ARG A 86 -21.07 11.51 10.60
N ASP A 87 -19.82 11.35 11.02
CA ASP A 87 -19.00 12.40 11.64
C ASP A 87 -17.54 12.19 11.21
N ASP A 88 -16.83 13.28 10.86
CA ASP A 88 -15.40 13.30 10.54
C ASP A 88 -14.51 13.01 11.77
N SER A 89 -15.14 12.89 12.94
CA SER A 89 -14.49 12.64 14.22
C SER A 89 -14.00 11.18 14.36
N ILE A 90 -12.97 10.78 13.61
CA ILE A 90 -12.10 9.68 14.08
C ILE A 90 -10.64 10.15 14.25
N PRO A 91 -10.28 10.63 15.46
CA PRO A 91 -8.90 10.95 15.81
C PRO A 91 -7.97 9.73 15.71
N GLU A 92 -8.49 8.51 15.90
CA GLU A 92 -7.71 7.28 16.04
C GLU A 92 -7.17 6.69 14.72
N PHE A 93 -7.74 7.04 13.56
CA PHE A 93 -7.27 6.54 12.26
C PHE A 93 -6.48 7.57 11.45
N THR A 94 -6.37 8.81 11.93
CA THR A 94 -5.55 9.83 11.27
C THR A 94 -4.09 9.63 11.67
N GLN A 95 -3.47 8.55 11.19
CA GLN A 95 -2.03 8.45 11.22
C GLN A 95 -1.51 9.50 10.22
N LYS A 96 -1.28 10.72 10.71
CA LYS A 96 -0.63 11.80 9.96
C LYS A 96 0.72 11.26 9.50
N LYS A 97 0.82 10.77 8.26
CA LYS A 97 2.10 10.57 7.60
C LYS A 97 2.73 11.97 7.53
N LYS A 98 3.66 12.25 8.45
CA LYS A 98 4.56 13.39 8.30
C LYS A 98 5.26 13.18 6.96
N LEU A 99 4.93 14.02 5.99
CA LEU A 99 5.79 14.25 4.85
C LEU A 99 7.10 14.78 5.43
N VAL A 100 8.10 13.90 5.52
CA VAL A 100 9.47 14.31 5.83
C VAL A 100 9.98 15.06 4.58
N PRO A 101 10.55 16.27 4.74
CA PRO A 101 11.08 17.05 3.63
C PRO A 101 12.12 16.30 2.80
#